data_AF-A0A9X9A247-F1
#
_entry.id   AF-A0A9X9A247-F1
#
_cell.length_a   1.000
_cell.length_b   1.000
_cell.length_c   1.000
_cell.angle_alpha   90.00
_cell.angle_beta   90.00
_cell.angle_gamma   90.00
#
_symmetry.space_group_name_H-M   'P 1'
#
loop_
_entity.id
_entity.type
_entity.pdbx_description
1 polymer ?
#
loop_
_entity_poly.entity_id
_entity_poly.type
_entity_poly.pdbx_seq_one_letter_code
_entity_poly.pdbx_strand_id
1 'polypeptide(L)' 'TWSSGMKSPIYCDNRLTLSYPKVRQAIAAGLEELIKEHFPTVEIIAGTATAGIAHAAWVSDRMDLPMCYVRS' A
#
# COMPACT_ATOMS: atom_id res chain seq x y z
N THR A 1 -0.39 22.26 -10.72
CA THR A 1 1.00 21.94 -11.12
C THR A 1 1.60 21.07 -10.04
N TRP A 2 2.28 19.98 -10.40
CA TRP A 2 2.98 19.13 -9.44
C TRP A 2 4.28 19.78 -8.94
N SER A 3 4.91 19.20 -7.91
CA SER A 3 6.19 19.68 -7.38
C SER A 3 7.32 19.70 -8.42
N SER A 4 7.23 18.86 -9.45
CA SER A 4 8.14 18.85 -10.61
C SER A 4 7.96 20.03 -11.57
N GLY A 5 6.95 20.89 -11.38
CA GLY A 5 6.61 21.97 -12.31
C GLY A 5 5.73 21.52 -13.49
N MET A 6 5.48 20.21 -13.64
CA MET A 6 4.60 19.69 -14.69
C MET A 6 3.13 20.05 -14.40
N LYS A 7 2.41 20.50 -15.43
CA LYS A 7 0.95 20.63 -15.37
C LYS A 7 0.32 19.26 -15.56
N SER A 8 -0.63 18.93 -14.69
CA SER A 8 -1.37 17.68 -14.76
C SER A 8 -2.84 17.96 -14.47
N PRO A 9 -3.77 17.27 -15.16
CA PRO A 9 -5.20 17.38 -14.86
C PRO A 9 -5.61 16.64 -13.58
N ILE A 10 -4.68 15.88 -12.96
CA ILE A 10 -4.97 15.06 -11.78
C ILE A 10 -3.94 15.26 -10.67
N TYR A 11 -4.41 15.14 -9.44
CA TYR A 11 -3.60 15.06 -8.23
C TYR A 11 -4.11 13.90 -7.38
N CYS A 12 -3.20 13.17 -6.73
CA CYS A 12 -3.54 12.05 -5.87
C CYS A 12 -2.73 12.12 -4.58
N ASP A 13 -3.44 11.97 -3.45
CA ASP A 13 -2.84 11.73 -2.15
C ASP A 13 -3.54 10.55 -1.45
N ASN A 14 -2.97 9.35 -1.65
CA ASN A 14 -3.49 8.14 -1.02
C ASN A 14 -3.21 8.05 0.49
N ARG A 15 -2.40 8.95 1.08
CA ARG A 15 -2.17 8.98 2.54
C ARG A 15 -3.47 9.28 3.29
N LEU A 16 -4.39 10.01 2.64
CA LEU A 16 -5.69 10.32 3.22
C LEU A 16 -6.54 9.07 3.49
N THR A 17 -6.33 7.98 2.75
CA THR A 17 -7.08 6.72 2.94
C THR A 17 -6.91 6.14 4.34
N LEU A 18 -5.78 6.40 5.01
CA LEU A 18 -5.49 5.96 6.38
C LEU A 18 -6.56 6.41 7.39
N SER A 19 -7.19 7.56 7.14
CA SER A 19 -8.19 8.18 8.01
C SER A 19 -9.59 7.56 7.87
N TYR A 20 -9.80 6.69 6.90
CA TYR A 20 -11.11 6.12 6.58
C TYR A 20 -11.08 4.58 6.78
N PRO A 21 -11.51 4.07 7.95
CA PRO A 21 -11.33 2.65 8.31
C PRO A 21 -11.91 1.66 7.30
N LYS A 22 -13.12 1.92 6.77
CA LYS A 22 -13.73 1.04 5.76
C LYS A 22 -12.96 1.05 4.43
N VAL A 23 -12.44 2.21 4.03
CA VAL A 23 -11.69 2.37 2.77
C VAL A 23 -10.35 1.65 2.87
N ARG A 24 -9.57 1.87 3.95
CA ARG A 24 -8.26 1.22 4.10
C ARG A 24 -8.37 -0.31 4.24
N GLN A 25 -9.44 -0.80 4.86
CA GLN A 25 -9.72 -2.24 4.92
C GLN A 25 -10.02 -2.82 3.54
N ALA A 26 -10.85 -2.14 2.74
CA ALA A 26 -11.14 -2.55 1.36
C ALA A 26 -9.87 -2.54 0.49
N ILE A 27 -9.01 -1.53 0.64
CA ILE A 27 -7.72 -1.47 -0.07
C ILE A 27 -6.83 -2.66 0.34
N ALA A 28 -6.69 -2.94 1.64
CA ALA A 28 -5.86 -4.06 2.10
C ALA A 28 -6.38 -5.42 1.60
N ALA A 29 -7.71 -5.62 1.58
CA ALA A 29 -8.32 -6.83 1.05
C ALA A 29 -8.08 -6.98 -0.47
N GLY A 30 -8.21 -5.89 -1.25
CA GLY A 30 -7.91 -5.92 -2.67
C GLY A 30 -6.44 -6.17 -2.98
N LEU A 31 -5.52 -5.63 -2.17
CA LEU A 31 -4.09 -5.91 -2.30
C LEU A 31 -3.77 -7.38 -1.97
N GLU A 32 -4.37 -7.94 -0.92
CA GLU A 32 -4.25 -9.36 -0.57
C GLU A 32 -4.71 -10.26 -1.74
N GLU A 33 -5.84 -9.95 -2.36
CA GLU A 33 -6.38 -10.70 -3.51
C GLU A 33 -5.41 -10.67 -4.70
N LEU A 34 -4.91 -9.49 -5.07
CA LEU A 34 -3.93 -9.34 -6.15
C LEU A 34 -2.63 -10.10 -5.88
N ILE A 35 -2.16 -10.11 -4.63
CA ILE A 35 -0.97 -10.86 -4.24
C ILE A 35 -1.23 -12.37 -4.37
N LYS A 36 -2.37 -12.87 -3.89
CA LYS A 36 -2.73 -14.29 -4.01
C LYS A 36 -2.87 -14.73 -5.47
N GLU A 37 -3.41 -13.87 -6.33
CA GLU A 37 -3.59 -14.17 -7.75
C GLU A 37 -2.26 -14.21 -8.52
N HIS A 38 -1.39 -13.22 -8.29
CA HIS A 38 -0.20 -13.03 -9.12
C HIS A 38 1.10 -13.51 -8.48
N PHE A 39 1.17 -13.59 -7.15
CA PHE A 39 2.36 -13.93 -6.38
C PHE A 39 2.03 -14.90 -5.22
N PRO A 40 1.40 -16.07 -5.49
CA PRO A 40 0.90 -16.97 -4.46
C PRO A 40 2.00 -17.56 -3.55
N THR A 41 3.26 -17.51 -3.98
CA THR A 41 4.43 -18.01 -3.22
C THR A 41 5.15 -16.91 -2.45
N VAL A 42 4.49 -15.79 -2.16
CA VAL A 42 5.09 -14.69 -1.37
C VAL A 42 5.37 -15.14 0.07
N GLU A 43 6.53 -14.73 0.60
CA GLU A 43 6.96 -15.11 1.96
C GLU A 43 7.16 -13.90 2.88
N ILE A 44 7.23 -12.68 2.32
CA ILE A 44 7.45 -11.43 3.07
C ILE A 44 6.83 -10.25 2.32
N ILE A 45 6.30 -9.28 3.05
CA ILE A 45 5.79 -8.02 2.50
C ILE A 45 6.76 -6.88 2.79
N ALA A 46 7.15 -6.13 1.77
CA ALA A 46 8.05 -4.98 1.89
C ALA A 46 7.32 -3.66 1.60
N GLY A 47 7.26 -2.76 2.59
CA GLY A 47 6.69 -1.42 2.42
C GLY A 47 7.69 -0.38 1.87
N THR A 48 7.23 0.53 1.02
CA THR A 48 8.03 1.69 0.58
C THR A 48 7.94 2.85 1.57
N ALA A 49 9.09 3.37 2.01
CA ALA A 49 9.10 4.51 2.94
C ALA A 49 8.60 5.80 2.25
N THR A 50 7.64 6.55 2.82
CA THR A 50 6.88 6.31 4.06
C THR A 50 5.42 5.90 3.82
N ALA A 51 4.80 6.35 2.73
CA ALA A 51 3.37 6.20 2.51
C ALA A 51 2.92 4.73 2.36
N GLY A 52 3.79 3.85 1.83
CA GLY A 52 3.47 2.44 1.63
C GLY A 52 3.47 1.61 2.93
N ILE A 53 4.08 2.10 4.00
CA ILE A 53 4.29 1.33 5.25
C ILE A 53 2.96 0.89 5.86
N ALA A 54 1.97 1.77 5.97
CA ALA A 54 0.68 1.43 6.58
C ALA A 54 -0.09 0.37 5.78
N HIS A 55 -0.07 0.48 4.44
CA HIS A 55 -0.69 -0.49 3.56
C HIS A 55 0.00 -1.86 3.65
N ALA A 56 1.33 -1.88 3.62
CA ALA A 56 2.11 -3.11 3.81
C ALA A 56 1.82 -3.74 5.17
N ALA A 57 1.70 -2.96 6.25
CA ALA A 57 1.36 -3.48 7.57
C ALA A 57 0.00 -4.18 7.60
N TRP A 58 -1.05 -3.57 7.04
CA TRP A 58 -2.38 -4.20 7.00
C TRP A 58 -2.43 -5.43 6.10
N VAL A 59 -1.70 -5.43 4.98
CA VAL A 59 -1.62 -6.61 4.11
C VAL A 59 -0.88 -7.75 4.82
N SER A 60 0.24 -7.46 5.49
CA SER A 60 1.03 -8.44 6.23
C SER A 60 0.22 -9.07 7.36
N ASP A 61 -0.53 -8.25 8.12
CA ASP A 61 -1.42 -8.70 9.20
C ASP A 61 -2.52 -9.64 8.68
N ARG A 62 -3.12 -9.34 7.52
CA ARG A 62 -4.15 -10.17 6.91
C ARG A 62 -3.64 -11.49 6.34
N MET A 63 -2.40 -11.49 5.84
CA MET A 63 -1.78 -12.66 5.21
C MET A 63 -0.97 -13.51 6.20
N ASP A 64 -0.84 -13.07 7.46
CA ASP A 64 0.02 -13.68 8.47
C ASP A 64 1.47 -13.87 7.99
N LEU A 65 2.01 -12.82 7.35
CA LEU A 65 3.36 -12.82 6.79
C LEU A 65 4.28 -11.84 7.51
N PRO A 66 5.59 -12.15 7.60
CA PRO A 66 6.60 -11.16 8.00
C PRO A 66 6.53 -9.88 7.17
N MET A 67 6.89 -8.77 7.81
CA MET A 67 6.94 -7.45 7.19
C MET A 67 8.33 -6.80 7.35
N CYS A 68 8.82 -6.18 6.28
CA CYS A 68 9.94 -5.25 6.33
C CYS A 68 9.60 -3.93 5.60
N TYR A 69 10.52 -2.97 5.59
CA TYR A 69 10.38 -1.76 4.76
C TYR A 69 11.73 -1.29 4.23
N VAL A 70 11.70 -0.62 3.08
CA VAL A 70 12.90 -0.12 2.38
C VAL A 70 12.92 1.41 2.42
N ARG A 71 14.08 1.97 2.75
CA ARG A 71 14.36 3.42 2.71
C ARG A 71 15.17 3.77 1.46
N SER A 72 14.88 4.95 0.88
CA SER A 72 15.63 5.55 -0.23
C SER A 72 16.78 6.42 0.24
#